data_AF-A0A5V7ZH54-F1
#
_entry.id   AF-A0A5V7ZH54-F1
#
_cell.length_a   1.000
_cell.length_b   1.000
_cell.length_c   1.000
_cell.angle_alpha   90.00
_cell.angle_beta   90.00
_cell.angle_gamma   90.00
#
_symmetry.space_group_name_H-M   'P 1'
#
loop_
_entity.id
_entity.type
_entity.pdbx_description
1 polymer ?
#
loop_
_entity_poly.entity_id
_entity_poly.type
_entity_poly.pdbx_seq_one_letter_code
_entity_poly.pdbx_strand_id
1 'polypeptide(L)'
;MVTVNNTPIHLSDLNDAFLAVDSAKLECDGHTLMLSHALMEAKIPHLRFLGKVTVKGCDFVLSPHLWLQIDGFTVDYRLRMWINLFCGPDKASGAPHGIFSSLHYPKHHYEPLRPAPCNLLAPNLLDLITDGFASKICIPESTLAWYSTGQMK
;
A
#
# COMPACT_ATOMS: atom_id res chain seq x y z
N MET A 1 17.54 12.66 7.84
CA MET A 1 16.52 12.28 6.85
C MET A 1 15.65 13.51 6.59
N VAL A 2 15.50 13.92 5.33
CA VAL A 2 14.48 14.90 4.97
C VAL A 2 13.14 14.16 4.99
N THR A 3 12.17 14.67 5.74
CA THR A 3 10.84 14.07 5.88
C THR A 3 9.77 15.06 5.45
N VAL A 4 8.75 14.59 4.75
CA VAL A 4 7.51 15.33 4.49
C VAL A 4 6.42 14.69 5.34
N ASN A 5 5.78 15.45 6.24
CA ASN A 5 4.73 14.94 7.14
C ASN A 5 5.12 13.67 7.92
N ASN A 6 6.36 13.62 8.44
CA ASN A 6 6.95 12.45 9.14
C ASN A 6 7.15 11.19 8.29
N THR A 7 7.07 11.29 6.96
CA THR A 7 7.39 10.20 6.02
C THR A 7 8.72 10.51 5.33
N PRO A 8 9.67 9.54 5.26
CA PRO A 8 10.91 9.70 4.49
C PRO A 8 10.66 10.12 3.05
N ILE A 9 11.50 10.98 2.49
CA ILE A 9 11.29 11.53 1.15
C ILE A 9 11.14 10.47 0.05
N HIS A 10 11.91 9.38 0.11
CA HIS A 10 11.80 8.27 -0.85
C HIS A 10 10.44 7.58 -0.78
N LEU A 11 9.85 7.48 0.40
CA LEU A 11 8.49 6.94 0.57
C LEU A 11 7.41 7.97 0.19
N SER A 12 7.68 9.27 0.35
CA SER A 12 6.77 10.32 -0.11
C SER A 12 6.65 10.30 -1.63
N ASP A 13 7.78 10.26 -2.35
CA ASP A 13 7.78 10.22 -3.81
C ASP A 13 7.15 8.91 -4.32
N LEU A 14 7.44 7.78 -3.66
CA LEU A 14 6.81 6.50 -3.96
C LEU A 14 5.30 6.54 -3.75
N ASN A 15 4.83 7.20 -2.69
CA ASN A 15 3.41 7.38 -2.44
C ASN A 15 2.73 8.17 -3.56
N ASP A 16 3.37 9.20 -4.10
CA ASP A 16 2.85 9.99 -5.23
C ASP A 16 2.74 9.14 -6.51
N ALA A 17 3.74 8.29 -6.78
CA ALA A 17 3.68 7.32 -7.88
C ALA A 17 2.51 6.33 -7.74
N PHE A 18 2.23 5.86 -6.52
CA PHE A 18 1.12 4.95 -6.24
C PHE A 18 -0.25 5.65 -6.26
N LEU A 19 -0.33 6.93 -5.91
CA LEU A 19 -1.57 7.71 -6.03
C LEU A 19 -2.07 7.80 -7.48
N ALA A 20 -1.17 7.73 -8.48
CA ALA A 20 -1.54 7.69 -9.89
C ALA A 20 -2.46 6.51 -10.26
N VAL A 21 -2.45 5.44 -9.46
CA VAL A 21 -3.25 4.23 -9.66
C VAL A 21 -4.32 3.99 -8.59
N ASP A 22 -4.53 4.96 -7.69
CA ASP A 22 -5.54 4.86 -6.62
C ASP A 22 -6.96 4.69 -7.17
N SER A 23 -7.24 5.30 -8.32
CA SER A 23 -8.55 5.19 -8.99
C SER A 23 -8.85 3.82 -9.64
N ALA A 24 -7.88 2.90 -9.66
CA ALA A 24 -8.09 1.53 -10.17
C ALA A 24 -9.24 0.84 -9.43
N LYS A 25 -10.09 0.09 -10.16
CA LYS A 25 -11.27 -0.61 -9.61
C LYS A 25 -10.89 -1.97 -9.00
N LEU A 26 -9.79 -1.99 -8.25
CA LEU A 26 -9.24 -3.19 -7.63
C LEU A 26 -9.55 -3.20 -6.14
N GLU A 27 -9.87 -4.37 -5.59
CA GLU A 27 -9.91 -4.56 -4.14
C GLU A 27 -8.50 -4.70 -3.55
N CYS A 28 -8.40 -5.02 -2.24
CA CYS A 28 -7.14 -5.10 -1.52
C CYS A 28 -6.13 -6.08 -2.16
N ASP A 29 -6.59 -7.24 -2.61
CA ASP A 29 -5.72 -8.25 -3.22
C ASP A 29 -5.10 -7.75 -4.54
N GLY A 30 -5.95 -7.40 -5.50
CA GLY A 30 -5.53 -6.90 -6.80
C GLY A 30 -4.68 -5.64 -6.71
N HIS A 31 -5.04 -4.69 -5.83
CA HIS A 31 -4.27 -3.46 -5.68
C HIS A 31 -2.88 -3.73 -5.09
N THR A 32 -2.81 -4.51 -4.01
CA THR A 32 -1.51 -4.82 -3.39
C THR A 32 -0.63 -5.68 -4.28
N LEU A 33 -1.21 -6.58 -5.08
CA LEU A 33 -0.47 -7.35 -6.08
C LEU A 33 0.12 -6.45 -7.17
N MET A 34 -0.66 -5.50 -7.69
CA MET A 34 -0.20 -4.53 -8.69
C MET A 34 0.97 -3.68 -8.16
N LEU A 35 0.85 -3.13 -6.94
CA LEU A 35 1.92 -2.34 -6.34
C LEU A 35 3.16 -3.20 -6.04
N SER A 36 2.94 -4.40 -5.52
CA SER A 36 3.99 -5.37 -5.21
C SER A 36 4.79 -5.77 -6.45
N HIS A 37 4.12 -5.94 -7.59
CA HIS A 37 4.78 -6.23 -8.86
C HIS A 37 5.75 -5.12 -9.27
N ALA A 38 5.31 -3.85 -9.26
CA ALA A 38 6.16 -2.71 -9.57
C ALA A 38 7.37 -2.60 -8.63
N LEU A 39 7.17 -2.87 -7.34
CA LEU A 39 8.25 -2.90 -6.35
C LEU A 39 9.24 -4.05 -6.58
N MET A 40 8.75 -5.24 -6.97
CA MET A 40 9.59 -6.39 -7.31
C MET A 40 10.47 -6.08 -8.53
N GLU A 41 9.91 -5.48 -9.59
CA GLU A 41 10.67 -5.07 -10.78
C GLU A 41 11.75 -4.03 -10.43
N ALA A 42 11.42 -3.07 -9.56
CA ALA A 42 12.34 -2.08 -9.05
C ALA A 42 13.32 -2.60 -7.99
N LYS A 43 13.24 -3.88 -7.60
CA LYS A 43 14.06 -4.52 -6.56
C LYS A 43 13.97 -3.82 -5.20
N ILE A 44 12.80 -3.27 -4.87
CA ILE A 44 12.54 -2.62 -3.59
C ILE A 44 12.05 -3.67 -2.58
N PRO A 45 12.75 -3.88 -1.45
CA PRO A 45 12.31 -4.80 -0.41
C PRO A 45 10.96 -4.39 0.17
N HIS A 46 10.02 -5.32 0.19
CA HIS A 46 8.69 -5.12 0.76
C HIS A 46 8.07 -6.46 1.14
N LEU A 47 7.04 -6.42 1.98
CA LEU A 47 6.22 -7.58 2.32
C LEU A 47 4.77 -7.30 1.95
N ARG A 48 4.10 -8.26 1.32
CA ARG A 48 2.64 -8.26 1.18
C ARG A 48 2.06 -9.14 2.27
N PHE A 49 1.17 -8.60 3.08
CA PHE A 49 0.55 -9.32 4.19
C PHE A 49 -0.90 -9.63 3.89
N LEU A 50 -1.32 -10.80 4.35
CA LEU A 50 -2.71 -11.14 4.56
C LEU A 50 -2.97 -11.11 6.06
N GLY A 51 -4.06 -10.47 6.48
CA GLY A 51 -4.46 -10.46 7.88
C GLY A 51 -5.82 -9.83 8.07
N LYS A 52 -5.95 -9.04 9.14
CA LYS A 52 -7.18 -8.30 9.45
C LYS A 52 -6.87 -6.89 9.93
N VAL A 53 -7.83 -5.99 9.74
CA VAL A 53 -7.79 -4.62 10.27
C VAL A 53 -8.97 -4.39 11.18
N THR A 54 -8.70 -4.00 12.42
CA THR A 54 -9.73 -3.61 13.39
C THR A 54 -9.79 -2.09 13.49
N VAL A 55 -10.98 -1.51 13.33
CA VAL A 55 -11.19 -0.06 13.35
C VAL A 55 -11.96 0.33 14.60
N LYS A 56 -11.28 0.95 15.57
CA LYS A 56 -11.91 1.36 16.84
C LYS A 56 -12.99 2.41 16.59
N GLY A 57 -14.20 2.13 17.06
CA GLY A 57 -15.37 2.99 16.85
C GLY A 57 -16.11 2.70 15.54
N CYS A 58 -15.75 1.64 14.85
CA CYS A 58 -16.63 0.87 13.97
C CYS A 58 -16.88 -0.49 14.62
N ASP A 59 -18.10 -1.00 14.56
CA ASP A 59 -18.41 -2.39 14.96
C ASP A 59 -18.05 -3.37 13.82
N PHE A 60 -16.85 -3.20 13.27
CA PHE A 60 -16.40 -3.90 12.08
C PHE A 60 -14.92 -4.29 12.19
N VAL A 61 -14.63 -5.53 11.80
CA VAL A 61 -13.28 -6.06 11.59
C VAL A 61 -13.20 -6.50 10.14
N LEU A 62 -12.27 -5.91 9.39
CA LEU A 62 -12.03 -6.29 7.99
C LEU A 62 -11.14 -7.52 7.96
N SER A 63 -11.69 -8.66 7.56
CA SER A 63 -10.94 -9.90 7.36
C SER A 63 -11.58 -10.77 6.27
N PRO A 64 -10.83 -11.29 5.31
CA PRO A 64 -9.40 -11.02 5.07
C PRO A 64 -9.13 -9.60 4.56
N HIS A 65 -7.97 -9.04 4.86
CA HIS A 65 -7.46 -7.81 4.25
C HIS A 65 -6.00 -7.97 3.83
N LEU A 66 -5.62 -7.33 2.72
CA LEU A 66 -4.24 -7.31 2.24
C LEU A 66 -3.69 -5.88 2.20
N TRP A 67 -2.43 -5.74 2.60
CA TRP A 67 -1.65 -4.49 2.56
C TRP A 67 -0.17 -4.80 2.29
N LEU A 68 0.63 -3.77 2.02
CA LEU A 68 2.09 -3.92 1.96
C LEU A 68 2.77 -3.30 3.18
N GLN A 69 3.99 -3.75 3.47
CA GLN A 69 4.90 -3.12 4.42
C GLN A 69 6.23 -2.81 3.74
N ILE A 70 6.72 -1.57 3.89
CA ILE A 70 7.98 -1.07 3.33
C ILE A 70 8.66 -0.23 4.40
N ASP A 71 9.91 -0.54 4.77
CA ASP A 71 10.70 0.19 5.80
C ASP A 71 9.95 0.45 7.13
N GLY A 72 9.08 -0.48 7.53
CA GLY A 72 8.23 -0.34 8.72
C GLY A 72 6.97 0.50 8.54
N PHE A 73 6.76 1.11 7.36
CA PHE A 73 5.54 1.81 6.98
C PHE A 73 4.52 0.85 6.38
N THR A 74 3.24 1.12 6.63
CA THR A 74 2.11 0.42 6.01
C THR A 74 1.75 1.10 4.71
N VAL A 75 1.46 0.31 3.68
CA VAL A 75 0.93 0.78 2.40
C VAL A 75 -0.46 0.20 2.22
N ASP A 76 -1.48 1.05 2.28
CA ASP A 76 -2.87 0.66 2.12
C ASP A 76 -3.71 1.79 1.52
N TYR A 77 -4.20 1.55 0.31
CA TYR A 77 -5.10 2.46 -0.42
C TYR A 77 -6.55 1.95 -0.46
N ARG A 78 -6.82 0.73 0.06
CA ARG A 78 -8.13 0.08 -0.05
C ARG A 78 -8.90 0.02 1.26
N LEU A 79 -8.26 0.27 2.40
CA LEU A 79 -8.98 0.32 3.67
C LEU A 79 -10.15 1.33 3.64
N ARG A 80 -9.94 2.53 3.10
CA ARG A 80 -10.98 3.57 3.03
C ARG A 80 -12.24 3.13 2.28
N MET A 81 -12.09 2.31 1.23
CA MET A 81 -13.22 1.77 0.47
C MET A 81 -14.17 0.98 1.39
N TRP A 82 -13.60 0.08 2.21
CA TRP A 82 -14.35 -0.76 3.12
C TRP A 82 -14.93 0.03 4.29
N ILE A 83 -14.16 0.95 4.87
CA ILE A 83 -14.68 1.82 5.94
C ILE A 83 -15.82 2.69 5.43
N ASN A 84 -15.74 3.20 4.20
CA ASN A 84 -16.83 3.96 3.61
C ASN A 84 -18.11 3.12 3.49
N LEU A 85 -17.97 1.86 3.05
CA LEU A 85 -19.10 0.96 2.87
C LEU A 85 -19.75 0.54 4.21
N PHE A 86 -18.96 0.26 5.25
CA PHE A 86 -19.46 -0.31 6.51
C PHE A 86 -19.65 0.69 7.64
N CYS A 87 -18.86 1.77 7.67
CA CYS A 87 -18.90 2.78 8.74
C CYS A 87 -19.34 4.17 8.28
N GLY A 88 -19.46 4.38 6.97
CA GLY A 88 -19.84 5.66 6.36
C GLY A 88 -18.68 6.60 6.02
N PRO A 89 -18.97 7.64 5.21
CA PRO A 89 -17.96 8.52 4.61
C PRO A 89 -17.17 9.35 5.62
N ASP A 90 -17.81 9.77 6.71
CA ASP A 90 -17.16 10.56 7.77
C ASP A 90 -16.01 9.79 8.41
N LYS A 91 -16.22 8.50 8.68
CA LYS A 91 -15.17 7.61 9.22
C LYS A 91 -14.09 7.33 8.18
N ALA A 92 -14.49 7.13 6.92
CA ALA A 92 -13.57 6.82 5.83
C ALA A 92 -12.59 7.97 5.54
N SER A 93 -13.05 9.22 5.59
CA SER A 93 -12.22 10.40 5.35
C SER A 93 -11.04 10.52 6.33
N GLY A 94 -11.24 10.10 7.59
CA GLY A 94 -10.22 10.12 8.64
C GLY A 94 -9.38 8.84 8.75
N ALA A 95 -9.68 7.81 7.95
CA ALA A 95 -8.93 6.55 7.95
C ALA A 95 -7.60 6.70 7.19
N PRO A 96 -6.59 5.85 7.46
CA PRO A 96 -5.32 5.91 6.74
C PRO A 96 -5.50 5.56 5.26
N HIS A 97 -4.65 6.17 4.42
CA HIS A 97 -4.62 5.97 2.97
C HIS A 97 -3.24 6.31 2.44
N GLY A 98 -2.67 5.41 1.66
CA GLY A 98 -1.34 5.55 1.06
C GLY A 98 -0.24 4.89 1.88
N ILE A 99 0.95 5.50 1.90
CA ILE A 99 2.09 5.06 2.72
C ILE A 99 2.10 5.84 4.04
N PHE A 100 1.99 5.15 5.16
CA PHE A 100 1.88 5.79 6.48
C PHE A 100 2.49 4.95 7.60
N SER A 101 2.88 5.64 8.68
CA SER A 101 3.21 5.00 9.95
C SER A 101 1.93 4.65 10.70
N SER A 102 1.79 3.40 11.13
CA SER A 102 0.64 2.94 11.94
C SER A 102 0.51 3.70 13.27
N LEU A 103 1.61 4.30 13.76
CA LEU A 103 1.62 5.12 14.98
C LEU A 103 0.76 6.39 14.84
N HIS A 104 0.59 6.92 13.62
CA HIS A 104 -0.30 8.06 13.38
C HIS A 104 -1.79 7.67 13.36
N TYR A 105 -2.10 6.38 13.33
CA TYR A 105 -3.46 5.86 13.23
C TYR A 105 -3.78 4.84 14.34
N PRO A 106 -3.71 5.23 15.63
CA PRO A 106 -3.87 4.30 16.76
C PRO A 106 -5.27 3.66 16.86
N LYS A 107 -6.25 4.14 16.09
CA LYS A 107 -7.59 3.56 15.98
C LYS A 107 -7.67 2.42 14.94
N HIS A 108 -6.66 2.23 14.11
CA HIS A 108 -6.64 1.25 13.02
C HIS A 108 -5.54 0.23 13.31
N HIS A 109 -5.93 -0.93 13.84
CA HIS A 109 -5.00 -1.97 14.23
C HIS A 109 -4.89 -3.02 13.13
N TYR A 110 -3.72 -3.09 12.51
CA TYR A 110 -3.35 -4.10 11.51
C TYR A 110 -2.74 -5.30 12.22
N GLU A 111 -3.34 -6.47 12.06
CA GLU A 111 -2.84 -7.73 12.62
C GLU A 111 -2.45 -8.66 11.47
N PRO A 112 -1.15 -8.80 11.16
CA PRO A 112 -0.69 -9.69 10.11
C PRO A 112 -0.92 -11.15 10.52
N LEU A 113 -1.52 -11.94 9.63
CA LEU A 113 -1.70 -13.38 9.84
C LEU A 113 -0.59 -14.18 9.15
N ARG A 114 -0.32 -13.88 7.88
CA ARG A 114 0.76 -14.52 7.10
C ARG A 114 1.20 -13.65 5.92
N PRO A 115 2.43 -13.83 5.42
CA PRO A 115 2.83 -13.29 4.12
C PRO A 115 1.93 -13.82 3.00
N ALA A 116 1.65 -12.96 2.02
CA ALA A 116 0.95 -13.30 0.79
C ALA A 116 1.90 -13.18 -0.42
N PRO A 117 1.70 -13.96 -1.50
CA PRO A 117 2.71 -14.09 -2.57
C PRO A 117 2.88 -12.83 -3.44
N CYS A 118 4.07 -12.22 -3.45
CA CYS A 118 4.44 -11.11 -4.33
C CYS A 118 4.73 -11.57 -5.78
N ASN A 119 3.90 -12.43 -6.36
CA ASN A 119 4.21 -13.11 -7.62
C ASN A 119 4.37 -12.10 -8.77
N LEU A 120 5.46 -12.24 -9.53
CA LEU A 120 5.63 -11.55 -10.80
C LEU A 120 4.72 -12.21 -11.84
N LEU A 121 3.62 -11.53 -12.17
CA LEU A 121 2.80 -11.86 -13.32
C LEU A 121 3.49 -11.39 -14.60
N ALA A 122 3.20 -12.06 -15.71
CA ALA A 122 3.57 -11.57 -17.03
C ALA A 122 2.98 -10.16 -17.23
N PRO A 123 3.77 -9.16 -17.71
CA PRO A 123 3.32 -7.77 -17.76
C PRO A 123 1.99 -7.55 -18.50
N ASN A 124 1.77 -8.28 -19.59
CA ASN A 124 0.52 -8.23 -20.36
C ASN A 124 -0.69 -8.76 -19.57
N LEU A 125 -0.51 -9.79 -18.74
CA LEU A 125 -1.57 -10.30 -17.88
C LEU A 125 -1.86 -9.32 -16.74
N LEU A 126 -0.82 -8.74 -16.13
CA LEU A 126 -1.01 -7.76 -15.08
C LEU A 126 -1.74 -6.51 -15.60
N ASP A 127 -1.32 -5.99 -16.74
CA ASP A 127 -1.96 -4.82 -17.35
C ASP A 127 -3.43 -5.11 -17.70
N LEU A 128 -3.72 -6.31 -18.22
CA LEU A 128 -5.09 -6.75 -18.50
C LEU A 128 -5.96 -6.81 -17.23
N ILE A 129 -5.51 -7.47 -16.15
CA ILE A 129 -6.32 -7.63 -14.92
C ILE A 129 -6.41 -6.35 -14.09
N THR A 130 -5.59 -5.35 -14.41
CA THR A 130 -5.59 -4.05 -13.76
C THR A 130 -6.15 -2.95 -14.66
N ASP A 131 -6.79 -3.28 -15.79
CA ASP A 131 -7.35 -2.30 -16.74
C ASP A 131 -6.34 -1.21 -17.17
N GLY A 132 -5.09 -1.61 -17.42
CA GLY A 132 -4.04 -0.68 -17.84
C GLY A 132 -3.47 0.18 -16.72
N PHE A 133 -3.83 -0.05 -15.45
CA PHE A 133 -3.31 0.75 -14.34
C PHE A 133 -1.88 0.37 -13.97
N ALA A 134 -1.50 -0.92 -14.08
CA ALA A 134 -0.15 -1.35 -13.73
C ALA A 134 0.93 -0.61 -14.54
N SER A 135 0.72 -0.44 -15.85
CA SER A 135 1.65 0.29 -16.73
C SER A 135 1.79 1.78 -16.42
N LYS A 136 0.93 2.36 -15.57
CA LYS A 136 1.02 3.77 -15.16
C LYS A 136 1.96 3.97 -13.96
N ILE A 137 2.38 2.91 -13.29
CA ILE A 137 3.27 3.01 -12.13
C ILE A 137 4.70 3.25 -12.63
N CYS A 138 5.25 4.42 -12.29
CA CYS A 138 6.64 4.74 -12.51
C CYS A 138 7.32 4.97 -11.16
N ILE A 139 8.26 4.10 -10.79
CA ILE A 139 9.00 4.24 -9.52
C ILE A 139 9.96 5.43 -9.64
N PRO A 140 9.88 6.43 -8.74
CA PRO A 140 10.70 7.64 -8.84
C PRO A 140 12.20 7.36 -8.71
N GLU A 141 13.02 8.11 -9.44
CA GLU A 141 14.49 7.98 -9.37
C GLU A 141 15.03 8.21 -7.95
N SER A 142 14.44 9.12 -7.19
CA SER A 142 14.78 9.35 -5.78
C SER A 142 14.58 8.11 -4.92
N THR A 143 13.53 7.34 -5.20
CA THR A 143 13.23 6.07 -4.52
C THR A 143 14.22 4.99 -4.95
N LEU A 144 14.48 4.86 -6.25
CA LEU A 144 15.48 3.90 -6.77
C LEU A 144 16.89 4.20 -6.25
N ALA A 145 17.28 5.48 -6.21
CA ALA A 145 18.56 5.92 -5.66
C ALA A 145 18.68 5.55 -4.18
N TRP A 146 17.61 5.77 -3.39
CA TRP A 146 17.59 5.38 -1.98
C TRP A 146 17.89 3.89 -1.81
N TYR A 147 17.15 3.00 -2.48
CA TYR A 147 17.31 1.55 -2.32
C TYR A 147 18.59 0.99 -2.97
N SER A 148 19.16 1.65 -3.98
CA SER A 148 20.42 1.22 -4.60
C SER A 148 21.67 1.56 -3.79
N THR A 149 21.62 2.58 -2.92
CA THR A 149 22.77 3.00 -2.10
C THR A 149 23.08 2.09 -0.90
N GLY A 150 22.30 1.02 -0.69
CA GLY A 150 22.64 -0.01 0.30
C GLY A 150 22.58 0.44 1.76
N GLN A 151 21.84 1.50 2.09
CA GLN A 151 21.64 1.94 3.49
C GLN A 151 20.74 1.01 4.33
N MET A 152 20.48 -0.23 3.88
CA MET A 152 20.07 -1.29 4.79
C MET A 152 21.29 -1.78 5.57
N LYS A 153 21.66 -1.04 6.62
CA LYS A 153 22.41 -1.55 7.76
C LYS A 153 21.60 -1.33 9.02
#